data_AF-A0A3D3TKN2-F1
#
_entry.id   AF-A0A3D3TKN2-F1
#
_cell.length_a   1.000
_cell.length_b   1.000
_cell.length_c   1.000
_cell.angle_alpha   90.00
_cell.angle_beta   90.00
_cell.angle_gamma   90.00
#
_symmetry.space_group_name_H-M   'P 1'
#
loop_
_entity.id
_entity.type
_entity.pdbx_description
1 polymer ?
#
loop_
_entity_poly.entity_id
_entity_poly.type
_entity_poly.pdbx_seq_one_letter_code
_entity_poly.pdbx_strand_id
1 'polypeptide(L)'
;KLTEGKEVNSKNFSAFNNIGTLYLLDESKEKQKQGVRAITRLIEAESFKNFVNVVADETFTIDINKQTEKFIDELLTQFKSKHSTADTIYLFSDCNGITQKYISQKFTEEPIHKIEAQIEQAKNKRTKNKSNALQFGVDLQKNTKKELAQLKSILGATNLQYKMLADNVAKEILQCSIDYFNESQAQKKGNNYLEDAMKLAKLANGIAANKITKDRIKDNINTLEEMREQELNQAVELLKSIKEAYEQACRQIDKQVEELQYDIIPGFGGQAPIRIPKLNVSINWNKVEEMKRKALAWDKVVDLIKQAILPEYIGKIKQSEKETKINEYKSLVDFLFSKLNYSQKNQVIYLCYWKSISTNPLSRPISTPRPNSTNTTSGSYQQPQKKWAEENPGCMIAIVIGIIIFLISIFSS
;
A
#
# COMPACT_ATOMS: atom_id res chain seq x y z
N LYS A 1 9.97 18.18 -59.17
CA LYS A 1 10.88 19.27 -59.65
C LYS A 1 10.50 20.70 -59.20
N LEU A 2 9.22 21.12 -59.23
CA LEU A 2 8.85 22.51 -58.85
C LEU A 2 8.64 22.73 -57.34
N THR A 3 8.31 21.68 -56.59
CA THR A 3 7.98 21.75 -55.14
C THR A 3 8.97 20.99 -54.24
N GLU A 4 9.59 19.95 -54.77
CA GLU A 4 10.51 19.07 -54.05
C GLU A 4 11.79 19.81 -53.60
N GLY A 5 12.07 19.79 -52.29
CA GLY A 5 13.23 20.44 -51.68
C GLY A 5 13.22 21.97 -51.75
N LYS A 6 12.11 22.59 -52.19
CA LYS A 6 12.01 24.04 -52.42
C LYS A 6 11.13 24.72 -51.39
N GLU A 7 11.43 25.99 -51.11
CA GLU A 7 10.54 26.88 -50.39
C GLU A 7 9.44 27.42 -51.32
N VAL A 8 8.31 27.80 -50.72
CA VAL A 8 7.17 28.39 -51.43
C VAL A 8 7.47 29.85 -51.75
N ASN A 9 7.30 30.23 -53.01
CA ASN A 9 7.49 31.60 -53.50
C ASN A 9 6.52 31.91 -54.65
N SER A 10 6.57 33.16 -55.14
CA SER A 10 5.66 33.66 -56.18
C SER A 10 5.71 32.88 -57.50
N LYS A 11 6.80 32.14 -57.77
CA LYS A 11 6.97 31.35 -58.99
C LYS A 11 6.43 29.93 -58.88
N ASN A 12 6.23 29.41 -57.67
CA ASN A 12 5.87 28.00 -57.47
C ASN A 12 4.67 27.76 -56.51
N PHE A 13 4.07 28.80 -55.91
CA PHE A 13 2.96 28.64 -54.97
C PHE A 13 1.77 27.85 -55.54
N SER A 14 1.41 28.08 -56.80
CA SER A 14 0.35 27.33 -57.50
C SER A 14 0.69 25.84 -57.64
N ALA A 15 1.97 25.51 -57.85
CA ALA A 15 2.43 24.12 -57.91
C ALA A 15 2.31 23.42 -56.55
N PHE A 16 2.56 24.12 -55.44
CA PHE A 16 2.33 23.61 -54.07
C PHE A 16 0.85 23.34 -53.80
N ASN A 17 -0.04 24.25 -54.21
CA ASN A 17 -1.48 24.05 -54.07
C ASN A 17 -1.95 22.80 -54.83
N ASN A 18 -1.58 22.70 -56.11
CA ASN A 18 -2.04 21.64 -56.99
C ASN A 18 -1.50 20.27 -56.56
N ILE A 19 -0.19 20.17 -56.28
CA ILE A 19 0.39 18.89 -55.83
C ILE A 19 -0.10 18.51 -54.45
N GLY A 20 -0.28 19.49 -53.55
CA GLY A 20 -0.79 19.26 -52.21
C GLY A 20 -2.20 18.69 -52.25
N THR A 21 -3.07 19.28 -53.06
CA THR A 21 -4.44 18.81 -53.28
C THR A 21 -4.45 17.40 -53.88
N LEU A 22 -3.66 17.16 -54.93
CA LEU A 22 -3.57 15.83 -55.56
C LEU A 22 -3.14 14.75 -54.54
N TYR A 23 -2.14 15.07 -53.73
CA TYR A 23 -1.61 14.17 -52.71
C TYR A 23 -2.56 13.91 -51.54
N LEU A 24 -3.42 14.87 -51.19
CA LEU A 24 -4.48 14.67 -50.18
C LEU A 24 -5.60 13.76 -50.69
N LEU A 25 -5.84 13.71 -52.00
CA LEU A 25 -6.83 12.84 -52.63
C LEU A 25 -6.33 11.40 -52.86
N ASP A 26 -5.03 11.17 -52.68
CA ASP A 26 -4.41 9.85 -52.80
C ASP A 26 -4.83 8.94 -51.63
N GLU A 27 -4.77 7.62 -51.83
CA GLU A 27 -5.05 6.63 -50.78
C GLU A 27 -3.83 6.35 -49.88
N SER A 28 -2.63 6.66 -50.37
CA SER A 28 -1.38 6.45 -49.64
C SER A 28 -1.22 7.47 -48.52
N LYS A 29 -1.04 6.98 -47.29
CA LYS A 29 -0.74 7.80 -46.11
C LYS A 29 0.49 8.68 -46.32
N GLU A 30 1.51 8.20 -47.04
CA GLU A 30 2.70 9.02 -47.33
C GLU A 30 2.43 10.13 -48.31
N LYS A 31 1.56 9.89 -49.30
CA LYS A 31 1.12 10.95 -50.20
C LYS A 31 0.28 11.95 -49.43
N GLN A 32 -0.70 11.51 -48.65
CA GLN A 32 -1.50 12.41 -47.82
C GLN A 32 -0.64 13.26 -46.87
N LYS A 33 0.37 12.66 -46.22
CA LYS A 33 1.35 13.37 -45.38
C LYS A 33 2.13 14.43 -46.17
N GLN A 34 2.59 14.10 -47.37
CA GLN A 34 3.22 15.06 -48.29
C GLN A 34 2.24 16.17 -48.70
N GLY A 35 0.97 15.83 -48.91
CA GLY A 35 -0.11 16.76 -49.26
C GLY A 35 -0.38 17.77 -48.15
N VAL A 36 -0.59 17.27 -46.92
CA VAL A 36 -0.74 18.09 -45.71
C VAL A 36 0.42 19.07 -45.59
N ARG A 37 1.66 18.56 -45.66
CA ARG A 37 2.87 19.39 -45.56
C ARG A 37 2.94 20.46 -46.66
N ALA A 38 2.57 20.13 -47.89
CA ALA A 38 2.62 21.06 -49.01
C ALA A 38 1.62 22.22 -48.83
N ILE A 39 0.38 21.91 -48.40
CA ILE A 39 -0.65 22.93 -48.20
C ILE A 39 -0.36 23.79 -46.96
N THR A 40 0.05 23.19 -45.85
CA THR A 40 0.43 23.95 -44.65
C THR A 40 1.59 24.92 -44.94
N ARG A 41 2.62 24.48 -45.68
CA ARG A 41 3.71 25.36 -46.14
C ARG A 41 3.26 26.46 -47.07
N LEU A 42 2.26 26.21 -47.91
CA LEU A 42 1.70 27.22 -48.79
C LEU A 42 0.99 28.31 -47.98
N ILE A 43 0.12 27.92 -47.04
CA ILE A 43 -0.61 28.85 -46.18
C ILE A 43 0.36 29.73 -45.38
N GLU A 44 1.47 29.14 -44.91
CA GLU A 44 2.49 29.83 -44.11
C GLU A 44 3.43 30.75 -44.91
N ALA A 45 3.38 30.72 -46.24
CA ALA A 45 4.30 31.48 -47.08
C ALA A 45 3.83 32.91 -47.34
N GLU A 46 4.77 33.86 -47.46
CA GLU A 46 4.46 35.25 -47.82
C GLU A 46 3.71 35.35 -49.16
N SER A 47 3.91 34.38 -50.07
CA SER A 47 3.19 34.34 -51.34
C SER A 47 1.67 34.13 -51.17
N PHE A 48 1.23 33.42 -50.13
CA PHE A 48 -0.19 33.26 -49.82
C PHE A 48 -0.79 34.56 -49.27
N LYS A 49 -0.05 35.27 -48.42
CA LYS A 49 -0.44 36.59 -47.93
C LYS A 49 -0.54 37.61 -49.08
N ASN A 50 0.43 37.63 -49.99
CA ASN A 50 0.37 38.47 -51.19
C ASN A 50 -0.84 38.15 -52.06
N PHE A 51 -1.15 36.87 -52.26
CA PHE A 51 -2.35 36.45 -52.98
C PHE A 51 -3.62 36.98 -52.33
N VAL A 52 -3.72 36.90 -51.00
CA VAL A 52 -4.89 37.39 -50.26
C VAL A 52 -5.03 38.90 -50.40
N ASN A 53 -3.96 39.67 -50.33
CA ASN A 53 -4.00 41.13 -50.52
C ASN A 53 -4.48 41.52 -51.94
N VAL A 54 -4.10 40.73 -52.95
CA VAL A 54 -4.59 40.95 -54.33
C VAL A 54 -6.10 40.71 -54.44
N VAL A 55 -6.65 39.77 -53.66
CA VAL A 55 -8.08 39.40 -53.72
C VAL A 55 -8.95 40.25 -52.80
N ALA A 56 -8.46 40.58 -51.61
CA ALA A 56 -9.23 41.16 -50.50
C ALA A 56 -8.84 42.61 -50.16
N ASP A 57 -7.98 43.24 -50.97
CA ASP A 57 -7.33 44.55 -50.75
C ASP A 57 -6.15 44.53 -49.75
N GLU A 58 -5.18 45.43 -49.93
CA GLU A 58 -3.97 45.52 -49.09
C GLU A 58 -4.26 45.87 -47.62
N THR A 59 -5.43 46.48 -47.35
CA THR A 59 -5.87 46.79 -45.99
C THR A 59 -6.30 45.56 -45.20
N PHE A 60 -6.57 44.42 -45.86
CA PHE A 60 -6.96 43.20 -45.19
C PHE A 60 -5.75 42.48 -44.58
N THR A 61 -5.74 42.34 -43.25
CA THR A 61 -4.70 41.59 -42.53
C THR A 61 -5.16 40.15 -42.29
N ILE A 62 -4.51 39.20 -42.98
CA ILE A 62 -4.77 37.77 -42.79
C ILE A 62 -4.07 37.20 -41.55
N ASP A 63 -4.80 36.42 -40.76
CA ASP A 63 -4.25 35.61 -39.68
C ASP A 63 -3.88 34.21 -40.19
N ILE A 64 -2.59 34.02 -40.50
CA ILE A 64 -2.05 32.76 -41.03
C ILE A 64 -2.29 31.56 -40.09
N ASN A 65 -2.21 31.78 -38.77
CA ASN A 65 -2.43 30.72 -37.80
C ASN A 65 -3.88 30.27 -37.84
N LYS A 66 -4.83 31.21 -37.80
CA LYS A 66 -6.26 30.90 -37.88
C LYS A 66 -6.66 30.23 -39.18
N GLN A 67 -5.99 30.55 -40.30
CA GLN A 67 -6.26 29.88 -41.58
C GLN A 67 -5.69 28.46 -41.62
N THR A 68 -4.53 28.26 -41.01
CA THR A 68 -3.95 26.93 -40.83
C THR A 68 -4.85 26.06 -39.94
N GLU A 69 -5.39 26.62 -38.84
CA GLU A 69 -6.35 25.95 -37.97
C GLU A 69 -7.63 25.54 -38.72
N LYS A 70 -8.21 26.44 -39.52
CA LYS A 70 -9.40 26.13 -40.35
C LYS A 70 -9.12 25.00 -41.33
N PHE A 71 -7.97 25.04 -41.99
CA PHE A 71 -7.56 23.97 -42.90
C PHE A 71 -7.42 22.63 -42.18
N ILE A 72 -6.80 22.64 -40.99
CA ILE A 72 -6.67 21.46 -40.16
C ILE A 72 -8.04 20.92 -39.74
N ASP A 73 -8.94 21.76 -39.24
CA ASP A 73 -10.27 21.34 -38.77
C ASP A 73 -11.11 20.70 -39.88
N GLU A 74 -11.03 21.25 -41.09
CA GLU A 74 -11.65 20.66 -42.28
C GLU A 74 -11.04 19.28 -42.60
N LEU A 75 -9.71 19.16 -42.62
CA LEU A 75 -9.05 17.87 -42.83
C LEU A 75 -9.37 16.85 -41.76
N LEU A 76 -9.39 17.24 -40.48
CA LEU A 76 -9.76 16.35 -39.38
C LEU A 76 -11.18 15.80 -39.55
N THR A 77 -12.09 16.64 -40.03
CA THR A 77 -13.47 16.24 -40.34
C THR A 77 -13.51 15.19 -41.46
N GLN A 78 -12.73 15.40 -42.52
CA GLN A 78 -12.65 14.46 -43.65
C GLN A 78 -11.90 13.16 -43.31
N PHE A 79 -10.92 13.22 -42.40
CA PHE A 79 -10.10 12.09 -41.98
C PHE A 79 -10.77 11.21 -40.91
N LYS A 80 -11.78 11.73 -40.20
CA LYS A 80 -12.44 11.04 -39.07
C LYS A 80 -12.92 9.61 -39.38
N SER A 81 -13.36 9.35 -40.63
CA SER A 81 -13.81 8.03 -41.07
C SER A 81 -12.73 7.22 -41.79
N LYS A 82 -11.60 7.83 -42.17
CA LYS A 82 -10.55 7.23 -43.00
C LYS A 82 -9.31 6.83 -42.22
N HIS A 83 -9.02 7.52 -41.11
CA HIS A 83 -7.77 7.38 -40.36
C HIS A 83 -8.02 7.24 -38.87
N SER A 84 -7.19 6.42 -38.22
CA SER A 84 -7.13 6.40 -36.76
C SER A 84 -6.50 7.69 -36.22
N THR A 85 -6.67 7.99 -34.94
CA THR A 85 -6.00 9.15 -34.31
C THR A 85 -4.47 9.10 -34.47
N ALA A 86 -3.87 7.92 -34.36
CA ALA A 86 -2.42 7.76 -34.53
C ALA A 86 -1.99 8.05 -35.97
N ASP A 87 -2.76 7.55 -36.95
CA ASP A 87 -2.53 7.85 -38.36
C ASP A 87 -2.65 9.34 -38.64
N THR A 88 -3.70 9.99 -38.12
CA THR A 88 -3.89 11.42 -38.32
C THR A 88 -2.74 12.21 -37.73
N ILE A 89 -2.31 11.93 -36.49
CA ILE A 89 -1.13 12.60 -35.89
C ILE A 89 0.11 12.40 -36.77
N TYR A 90 0.29 11.21 -37.32
CA TYR A 90 1.40 10.91 -38.23
C TYR A 90 1.35 11.74 -39.53
N LEU A 91 0.17 11.97 -40.10
CA LEU A 91 0.00 12.80 -41.30
C LEU A 91 0.47 14.25 -41.10
N PHE A 92 0.45 14.75 -39.86
CA PHE A 92 0.91 16.11 -39.50
C PHE A 92 2.34 16.15 -38.92
N SER A 93 3.06 15.02 -38.82
CA SER A 93 4.34 14.97 -38.10
C SER A 93 5.46 15.80 -38.73
N ASP A 94 5.34 16.16 -40.01
CA ASP A 94 6.33 16.95 -40.76
C ASP A 94 5.95 18.44 -40.85
N CYS A 95 4.84 18.84 -40.22
CA CYS A 95 4.42 20.23 -40.11
C CYS A 95 5.21 20.96 -39.02
N ASN A 96 5.07 22.28 -38.92
CA ASN A 96 5.73 23.06 -37.89
C ASN A 96 5.17 22.75 -36.48
N GLY A 97 5.87 23.23 -35.44
CA GLY A 97 5.50 22.97 -34.05
C GLY A 97 4.14 23.54 -33.65
N ILE A 98 3.68 24.63 -34.27
CA ILE A 98 2.37 25.24 -34.00
C ILE A 98 1.25 24.31 -34.47
N THR A 99 1.35 23.83 -35.71
CA THR A 99 0.41 22.87 -36.31
C THR A 99 0.37 21.57 -35.50
N GLN A 100 1.52 20.99 -35.18
CA GLN A 100 1.58 19.77 -34.39
C GLN A 100 0.96 19.94 -33.00
N LYS A 101 1.18 21.09 -32.36
CA LYS A 101 0.57 21.42 -31.06
C LYS A 101 -0.95 21.54 -31.16
N TYR A 102 -1.47 22.19 -32.19
CA TYR A 102 -2.92 22.33 -32.41
C TYR A 102 -3.59 20.97 -32.60
N ILE A 103 -3.01 20.11 -33.43
CA ILE A 103 -3.47 18.73 -33.63
C ILE A 103 -3.49 17.95 -32.31
N SER A 104 -2.40 18.03 -31.54
CA SER A 104 -2.30 17.38 -30.23
C SER A 104 -3.39 17.87 -29.27
N GLN A 105 -3.67 19.18 -29.25
CA GLN A 105 -4.74 19.76 -28.44
C GLN A 105 -6.13 19.21 -28.82
N LYS A 106 -6.45 19.16 -30.12
CA LYS A 106 -7.74 18.64 -30.61
C LYS A 106 -8.01 17.20 -30.19
N PHE A 107 -6.97 16.35 -30.17
CA PHE A 107 -7.12 14.95 -29.78
C PHE A 107 -7.02 14.69 -28.27
N THR A 108 -6.64 15.69 -27.49
CA THR A 108 -6.48 15.55 -26.03
C THR A 108 -7.60 16.21 -25.24
N GLU A 109 -8.26 17.25 -25.79
CA GLU A 109 -9.32 18.01 -25.13
C GLU A 109 -10.46 17.14 -24.57
N GLU A 110 -11.06 16.28 -25.40
CA GLU A 110 -12.16 15.41 -24.96
C GLU A 110 -11.70 14.38 -23.88
N PRO A 111 -10.60 13.63 -24.05
CA PRO A 111 -10.07 12.77 -22.99
C PRO A 111 -9.77 13.51 -21.68
N ILE A 112 -9.21 14.72 -21.73
CA ILE A 112 -8.93 15.54 -20.54
C ILE A 112 -10.25 15.85 -19.81
N HIS A 113 -11.23 16.40 -20.54
CA HIS A 113 -12.52 16.77 -19.95
C HIS A 113 -13.24 15.57 -19.33
N LYS A 114 -13.19 14.39 -19.99
CA LYS A 114 -13.75 13.15 -19.44
C LYS A 114 -13.09 12.73 -18.13
N ILE A 115 -11.76 12.80 -18.05
CA ILE A 115 -11.02 12.46 -16.82
C ILE A 115 -11.40 13.42 -15.68
N GLU A 116 -11.40 14.72 -15.95
CA GLU A 116 -11.74 15.74 -14.95
C GLU A 116 -13.18 15.56 -14.43
N ALA A 117 -14.13 15.28 -15.33
CA ALA A 117 -15.51 14.98 -14.95
C ALA A 117 -15.62 13.71 -14.09
N GLN A 118 -14.88 12.64 -14.40
CA GLN A 118 -14.87 11.41 -13.60
C GLN A 118 -14.28 11.64 -12.21
N ILE A 119 -13.19 12.41 -12.10
CA ILE A 119 -12.59 12.77 -10.82
C ILE A 119 -13.61 13.53 -9.95
N GLU A 120 -14.24 14.56 -10.52
CA GLU A 120 -15.20 15.38 -9.78
C GLU A 120 -16.46 14.58 -9.39
N GLN A 121 -16.92 13.69 -10.26
CA GLN A 121 -18.02 12.77 -9.93
C GLN A 121 -17.66 11.81 -8.79
N ALA A 122 -16.46 11.21 -8.82
CA ALA A 122 -15.99 10.31 -7.77
C ALA A 122 -15.85 11.04 -6.43
N LYS A 123 -15.24 12.23 -6.45
CA LYS A 123 -15.11 13.11 -5.28
C LYS A 123 -16.46 13.45 -4.66
N ASN A 124 -17.43 13.86 -5.47
CA ASN A 124 -18.78 14.19 -5.00
C ASN A 124 -19.54 12.97 -4.46
N LYS A 125 -19.35 11.78 -5.05
CA LYS A 125 -19.95 10.54 -4.54
C LYS A 125 -19.32 10.11 -3.21
N ARG A 126 -17.98 10.15 -3.11
CA ARG A 126 -17.21 9.80 -1.91
C ARG A 126 -17.56 10.69 -0.73
N THR A 127 -17.62 12.01 -0.92
CA THR A 127 -17.92 12.94 0.18
C THR A 127 -19.33 12.75 0.73
N LYS A 128 -20.29 12.36 -0.11
CA LYS A 128 -21.68 12.04 0.29
C LYS A 128 -21.82 10.66 0.94
N ASN A 129 -21.00 9.69 0.54
CA ASN A 129 -21.09 8.33 1.06
C ASN A 129 -19.71 7.65 1.13
N LYS A 130 -19.03 7.83 2.27
CA LYS A 130 -17.70 7.22 2.52
C LYS A 130 -17.75 5.70 2.62
N SER A 131 -18.89 5.11 2.99
CA SER A 131 -19.05 3.65 3.09
C SER A 131 -18.88 2.95 1.74
N ASN A 132 -19.19 3.64 0.63
CA ASN A 132 -19.05 3.15 -0.74
C ASN A 132 -17.77 3.64 -1.44
N ALA A 133 -16.85 4.28 -0.71
CA ALA A 133 -15.64 4.87 -1.30
C ALA A 133 -14.78 3.84 -2.05
N LEU A 134 -14.75 2.57 -1.60
CA LEU A 134 -14.09 1.48 -2.31
C LEU A 134 -14.59 1.37 -3.77
N GLN A 135 -15.92 1.29 -3.95
CA GLN A 135 -16.52 1.15 -5.27
C GLN A 135 -16.26 2.39 -6.14
N PHE A 136 -16.36 3.59 -5.56
CA PHE A 136 -16.11 4.83 -6.30
C PHE A 136 -14.66 4.93 -6.80
N GLY A 137 -13.69 4.49 -6.01
CA GLY A 137 -12.29 4.43 -6.43
C GLY A 137 -12.05 3.41 -7.55
N VAL A 138 -12.67 2.23 -7.47
CA VAL A 138 -12.61 1.21 -8.54
C VAL A 138 -13.26 1.71 -9.83
N ASP A 139 -14.44 2.33 -9.74
CA ASP A 139 -15.12 2.91 -10.88
C ASP A 139 -14.31 4.04 -11.51
N LEU A 140 -13.71 4.92 -10.71
CA LEU A 140 -12.85 5.99 -11.19
C LEU A 140 -11.66 5.44 -11.99
N GLN A 141 -10.99 4.40 -11.47
CA GLN A 141 -9.90 3.74 -12.17
C GLN A 141 -10.36 3.15 -13.51
N LYS A 142 -11.49 2.43 -13.52
CA LYS A 142 -12.04 1.79 -14.70
C LYS A 142 -12.43 2.82 -15.78
N ASN A 143 -13.11 3.88 -15.37
CA ASN A 143 -13.68 4.89 -16.25
C ASN A 143 -12.65 5.89 -16.79
N THR A 144 -11.43 5.92 -16.25
CA THR A 144 -10.35 6.80 -16.72
C THR A 144 -9.21 6.06 -17.41
N LYS A 145 -9.18 4.73 -17.34
CA LYS A 145 -8.08 3.89 -17.86
C LYS A 145 -7.85 4.10 -19.36
N LYS A 146 -8.91 4.16 -20.16
CA LYS A 146 -8.82 4.28 -21.62
C LYS A 146 -8.29 5.67 -22.00
N GLU A 147 -8.87 6.71 -21.41
CA GLU A 147 -8.55 8.10 -21.67
C GLU A 147 -7.11 8.42 -21.24
N LEU A 148 -6.68 7.94 -20.08
CA LEU A 148 -5.28 8.08 -19.63
C LEU A 148 -4.31 7.36 -20.58
N ALA A 149 -4.64 6.16 -21.05
CA ALA A 149 -3.81 5.45 -22.02
C ALA A 149 -3.69 6.20 -23.35
N GLN A 150 -4.79 6.77 -23.84
CA GLN A 150 -4.82 7.59 -25.04
C GLN A 150 -3.97 8.86 -24.87
N LEU A 151 -4.16 9.60 -23.77
CA LEU A 151 -3.35 10.79 -23.47
C LEU A 151 -1.87 10.46 -23.36
N LYS A 152 -1.51 9.34 -22.72
CA LYS A 152 -0.13 8.89 -22.62
C LYS A 152 0.48 8.62 -24.00
N SER A 153 -0.29 8.05 -24.92
CA SER A 153 0.16 7.76 -26.29
C SER A 153 0.37 9.02 -27.12
N ILE A 154 -0.47 10.05 -26.93
CA ILE A 154 -0.42 11.29 -27.72
C ILE A 154 0.64 12.25 -27.17
N LEU A 155 0.64 12.45 -25.85
CA LEU A 155 1.48 13.45 -25.19
C LEU A 155 2.83 12.89 -24.71
N GLY A 156 2.92 11.57 -24.51
CA GLY A 156 4.06 10.91 -23.89
C GLY A 156 3.99 10.91 -22.36
N ALA A 157 4.64 9.92 -21.74
CA ALA A 157 4.63 9.72 -20.29
C ALA A 157 5.35 10.82 -19.48
N THR A 158 6.24 11.58 -20.12
CA THR A 158 7.02 12.65 -19.48
C THR A 158 6.31 14.00 -19.49
N ASN A 159 5.25 14.15 -20.30
CA ASN A 159 4.48 15.38 -20.45
C ASN A 159 3.82 15.83 -19.15
N LEU A 160 3.89 17.13 -18.86
CA LEU A 160 3.40 17.71 -17.61
C LEU A 160 1.88 17.55 -17.43
N GLN A 161 1.09 17.78 -18.47
CA GLN A 161 -0.36 17.68 -18.42
C GLN A 161 -0.83 16.24 -18.19
N TYR A 162 -0.21 15.28 -18.89
CA TYR A 162 -0.46 13.86 -18.64
C TYR A 162 -0.13 13.48 -17.19
N LYS A 163 1.06 13.87 -16.70
CA LYS A 163 1.48 13.60 -15.33
C LYS A 163 0.52 14.17 -14.29
N MET A 164 0.07 15.41 -14.49
CA MET A 164 -0.89 16.08 -13.62
C MET A 164 -2.23 15.33 -13.56
N LEU A 165 -2.78 14.93 -14.71
CA LEU A 165 -4.05 14.19 -14.76
C LEU A 165 -3.94 12.80 -14.13
N ALA A 166 -2.88 12.05 -14.47
CA ALA A 166 -2.61 10.74 -13.88
C ALA A 166 -2.48 10.84 -12.35
N ASP A 167 -1.75 11.84 -11.86
CA ASP A 167 -1.62 12.09 -10.42
C ASP A 167 -2.94 12.51 -9.77
N ASN A 168 -3.77 13.31 -10.43
CA ASN A 168 -5.07 13.72 -9.88
C ASN A 168 -6.02 12.53 -9.76
N VAL A 169 -6.05 11.63 -10.75
CA VAL A 169 -6.76 10.35 -10.65
C VAL A 169 -6.21 9.52 -9.48
N ALA A 170 -4.90 9.36 -9.40
CA ALA A 170 -4.26 8.58 -8.33
C ALA A 170 -4.56 9.15 -6.93
N LYS A 171 -4.53 10.48 -6.77
CA LYS A 171 -4.84 11.15 -5.49
C LYS A 171 -6.28 10.91 -5.05
N GLU A 172 -7.24 10.99 -5.96
CA GLU A 172 -8.65 10.74 -5.62
C GLU A 172 -8.91 9.25 -5.31
N ILE A 173 -8.27 8.31 -6.04
CA ILE A 173 -8.32 6.88 -5.71
C ILE A 173 -7.70 6.61 -4.31
N LEU A 174 -6.55 7.22 -4.00
CA LEU A 174 -5.96 7.13 -2.67
C LEU A 174 -6.91 7.67 -1.60
N GLN A 175 -7.56 8.80 -1.85
CA GLN A 175 -8.50 9.35 -0.89
C GLN A 175 -9.74 8.46 -0.70
N CYS A 176 -10.22 7.79 -1.75
CA CYS A 176 -11.23 6.76 -1.65
C CYS A 176 -10.79 5.60 -0.74
N SER A 177 -9.54 5.16 -0.85
CA SER A 177 -8.94 4.14 0.04
C SER A 177 -8.95 4.58 1.50
N ILE A 178 -8.50 5.80 1.77
CA ILE A 178 -8.42 6.36 3.14
C ILE A 178 -9.82 6.47 3.75
N ASP A 179 -10.78 7.03 3.00
CA ASP A 179 -12.15 7.22 3.50
C ASP A 179 -12.85 5.87 3.74
N TYR A 180 -12.68 4.90 2.84
CA TYR A 180 -13.22 3.56 3.01
C TYR A 180 -12.66 2.86 4.24
N PHE A 181 -11.34 2.95 4.44
CA PHE A 181 -10.66 2.38 5.60
C PHE A 181 -11.19 2.97 6.91
N ASN A 182 -11.18 4.30 7.02
CA ASN A 182 -11.61 5.01 8.22
C ASN A 182 -13.08 4.73 8.56
N GLU A 183 -13.95 4.77 7.56
CA GLU A 183 -15.39 4.50 7.74
C GLU A 183 -15.63 3.04 8.17
N SER A 184 -14.95 2.09 7.53
CA SER A 184 -15.10 0.66 7.85
C SER A 184 -14.57 0.32 9.24
N GLN A 185 -13.49 0.98 9.66
CA GLN A 185 -12.95 0.86 11.01
C GLN A 185 -13.93 1.43 12.05
N ALA A 186 -14.48 2.62 11.82
CA ALA A 186 -15.46 3.24 12.71
C ALA A 186 -16.74 2.39 12.86
N GLN A 187 -17.18 1.76 11.76
CA GLN A 187 -18.34 0.88 11.74
C GLN A 187 -18.06 -0.55 12.26
N LYS A 188 -16.82 -0.86 12.66
CA LYS A 188 -16.39 -2.20 13.09
C LYS A 188 -16.80 -3.29 12.11
N LYS A 189 -16.70 -3.03 10.80
CA LYS A 189 -17.04 -4.03 9.78
C LYS A 189 -16.16 -5.27 9.97
N GLY A 190 -16.77 -6.45 10.06
CA GLY A 190 -16.06 -7.73 10.18
C GLY A 190 -15.36 -8.22 8.90
N ASN A 191 -15.28 -7.38 7.87
CA ASN A 191 -14.79 -7.74 6.53
C ASN A 191 -13.30 -7.40 6.39
N ASN A 192 -12.67 -7.86 5.31
CA ASN A 192 -11.26 -7.58 4.98
C ASN A 192 -11.03 -6.14 4.45
N TYR A 193 -11.57 -5.14 5.14
CA TYR A 193 -11.56 -3.74 4.71
C TYR A 193 -10.14 -3.16 4.59
N LEU A 194 -9.21 -3.65 5.43
CA LEU A 194 -7.79 -3.29 5.34
C LEU A 194 -7.19 -3.73 4.01
N GLU A 195 -7.46 -4.97 3.58
CA GLU A 195 -6.95 -5.51 2.33
C GLU A 195 -7.56 -4.81 1.11
N ASP A 196 -8.86 -4.53 1.16
CA ASP A 196 -9.54 -3.80 0.09
C ASP A 196 -9.01 -2.36 -0.04
N ALA A 197 -8.80 -1.66 1.08
CA ALA A 197 -8.16 -0.35 1.08
C ALA A 197 -6.75 -0.45 0.50
N MET A 198 -5.94 -1.42 0.94
CA MET A 198 -4.58 -1.58 0.43
C MET A 198 -4.56 -1.88 -1.08
N LYS A 199 -5.45 -2.73 -1.59
CA LYS A 199 -5.60 -2.97 -3.03
C LYS A 199 -5.88 -1.68 -3.78
N LEU A 200 -6.77 -0.84 -3.26
CA LEU A 200 -7.11 0.44 -3.87
C LEU A 200 -5.93 1.43 -3.84
N ALA A 201 -5.18 1.49 -2.74
CA ALA A 201 -3.94 2.28 -2.65
C ALA A 201 -2.86 1.79 -3.64
N LYS A 202 -2.72 0.47 -3.82
CA LYS A 202 -1.82 -0.12 -4.82
C LYS A 202 -2.24 0.22 -6.25
N LEU A 203 -3.55 0.27 -6.54
CA LEU A 203 -4.07 0.77 -7.83
C LEU A 203 -3.69 2.24 -8.06
N ALA A 204 -3.85 3.10 -7.04
CA ALA A 204 -3.42 4.49 -7.13
C ALA A 204 -1.92 4.62 -7.43
N ASN A 205 -1.08 3.81 -6.78
CA ASN A 205 0.38 3.82 -6.98
C ASN A 205 0.76 3.47 -8.43
N GLY A 206 0.04 2.54 -9.07
CA GLY A 206 0.25 2.15 -10.46
C GLY A 206 -0.10 3.23 -11.48
N ILE A 207 -0.97 4.18 -11.10
CA ILE A 207 -1.42 5.28 -11.97
C ILE A 207 -0.54 6.52 -11.79
N ALA A 208 -0.12 6.80 -10.56
CA ALA A 208 0.68 7.98 -10.22
C ALA A 208 1.92 8.09 -11.13
N ALA A 209 2.18 9.30 -11.60
CA ALA A 209 3.26 9.58 -12.53
C ALA A 209 4.42 10.32 -11.83
N ASN A 210 4.14 11.26 -10.92
CA ASN A 210 5.20 12.00 -10.22
C ASN A 210 5.64 11.32 -8.93
N LYS A 211 6.92 11.54 -8.59
CA LYS A 211 7.56 11.00 -7.38
C LYS A 211 6.82 11.39 -6.09
N ILE A 212 6.49 12.67 -5.91
CA ILE A 212 5.82 13.17 -4.69
C ILE A 212 4.49 12.43 -4.44
N THR A 213 3.67 12.26 -5.49
CA THR A 213 2.40 11.54 -5.40
C THR A 213 2.62 10.06 -5.07
N LYS A 214 3.61 9.41 -5.71
CA LYS A 214 3.98 8.01 -5.40
C LYS A 214 4.46 7.84 -3.97
N ASP A 215 5.32 8.72 -3.48
CA ASP A 215 5.88 8.63 -2.14
C ASP A 215 4.75 8.75 -1.10
N ARG A 216 3.83 9.72 -1.26
CA ARG A 216 2.63 9.82 -0.40
C ARG A 216 1.76 8.54 -0.45
N ILE A 217 1.56 7.95 -1.62
CA ILE A 217 0.78 6.71 -1.74
C ILE A 217 1.52 5.56 -1.04
N LYS A 218 2.84 5.44 -1.23
CA LYS A 218 3.67 4.43 -0.57
C LYS A 218 3.63 4.58 0.95
N ASP A 219 3.70 5.79 1.48
CA ASP A 219 3.58 6.02 2.92
C ASP A 219 2.24 5.47 3.46
N ASN A 220 1.14 5.70 2.72
CA ASN A 220 -0.16 5.14 3.09
C ASN A 220 -0.22 3.62 2.96
N ILE A 221 0.42 3.03 1.94
CA ILE A 221 0.54 1.58 1.79
C ILE A 221 1.32 1.00 2.98
N ASN A 222 2.45 1.60 3.34
CA ASN A 222 3.27 1.18 4.47
C ASN A 222 2.49 1.22 5.78
N THR A 223 1.73 2.30 6.02
CA THR A 223 0.82 2.37 7.18
C THR A 223 -0.18 1.23 7.19
N LEU A 224 -0.84 0.94 6.07
CA LEU A 224 -1.80 -0.18 5.98
C LEU A 224 -1.11 -1.54 6.20
N GLU A 225 0.13 -1.71 5.73
CA GLU A 225 0.93 -2.93 5.95
C GLU A 225 1.35 -3.06 7.42
N GLU A 226 1.77 -1.98 8.07
CA GLU A 226 2.07 -1.99 9.51
C GLU A 226 0.83 -2.36 10.34
N MET A 227 -0.34 -1.84 9.96
CA MET A 227 -1.61 -2.19 10.59
C MET A 227 -2.00 -3.64 10.36
N ARG A 228 -1.70 -4.24 9.20
CA ARG A 228 -1.92 -5.68 8.95
C ARG A 228 -1.09 -6.53 9.91
N GLU A 229 0.15 -6.12 10.12
CA GLU A 229 1.13 -6.88 10.88
C GLU A 229 1.07 -6.57 12.39
N GLN A 230 0.20 -5.64 12.81
CA GLN A 230 0.15 -5.16 14.18
C GLN A 230 -0.09 -6.31 15.17
N GLU A 231 -1.06 -7.18 14.91
CA GLU A 231 -1.38 -8.29 15.81
C GLU A 231 -0.24 -9.31 15.91
N LEU A 232 0.45 -9.61 14.79
CA LEU A 232 1.63 -10.47 14.79
C LEU A 232 2.78 -9.84 15.57
N ASN A 233 3.05 -8.55 15.34
CA ASN A 233 4.13 -7.82 16.03
C ASN A 233 3.88 -7.78 17.54
N GLN A 234 2.66 -7.44 17.96
CA GLN A 234 2.27 -7.41 19.37
C GLN A 234 2.38 -8.79 20.03
N ALA A 235 1.97 -9.84 19.34
CA ALA A 235 2.09 -11.21 19.82
C ALA A 235 3.56 -11.64 20.01
N VAL A 236 4.42 -11.34 19.02
CA VAL A 236 5.86 -11.64 19.09
C VAL A 236 6.53 -10.86 20.22
N GLU A 237 6.28 -9.56 20.34
CA GLU A 237 6.85 -8.71 21.40
C GLU A 237 6.47 -9.21 22.80
N LEU A 238 5.19 -9.53 23.03
CA LEU A 238 4.75 -10.07 24.30
C LEU A 238 5.43 -11.40 24.62
N LEU A 239 5.40 -12.37 23.70
CA LEU A 239 5.97 -13.69 23.93
C LEU A 239 7.49 -13.63 24.14
N LYS A 240 8.17 -12.72 23.43
CA LYS A 240 9.60 -12.44 23.63
C LYS A 240 9.87 -11.86 25.00
N SER A 241 9.08 -10.88 25.45
CA SER A 241 9.22 -10.30 26.80
C SER A 241 9.03 -11.34 27.91
N ILE A 242 8.09 -12.28 27.74
CA ILE A 242 7.88 -13.39 28.68
C ILE A 242 9.10 -14.32 28.73
N LYS A 243 9.67 -14.66 27.57
CA LYS A 243 10.89 -15.47 27.48
C LYS A 243 12.07 -14.78 28.15
N GLU A 244 12.28 -13.50 27.87
CA GLU A 244 13.36 -12.71 28.47
C GLU A 244 13.20 -12.60 29.99
N ALA A 245 11.97 -12.36 30.49
CA ALA A 245 11.69 -12.33 31.93
C ALA A 245 12.00 -13.68 32.60
N TYR A 246 11.63 -14.80 31.97
CA TYR A 246 11.96 -16.13 32.45
C TYR A 246 13.47 -16.38 32.51
N GLU A 247 14.19 -16.04 31.44
CA GLU A 247 15.64 -16.19 31.37
C GLU A 247 16.36 -15.33 32.41
N GLN A 248 15.90 -14.09 32.62
CA GLN A 248 16.42 -13.22 33.67
C GLN A 248 16.18 -13.79 35.07
N ALA A 249 14.98 -14.30 35.34
CA ALA A 249 14.69 -14.96 36.62
C ALA A 249 15.57 -16.19 36.85
N CYS A 250 15.80 -17.01 35.81
CA CYS A 250 16.73 -18.13 35.88
C CYS A 250 18.16 -17.69 36.16
N ARG A 251 18.66 -16.63 35.49
CA ARG A 251 20.00 -16.06 35.75
C ARG A 251 20.14 -15.53 37.17
N GLN A 252 19.10 -14.93 37.73
CA GLN A 252 19.10 -14.47 39.12
C GLN A 252 19.17 -15.65 40.10
N ILE A 253 18.41 -16.72 39.83
CA ILE A 253 18.48 -17.95 40.62
C ILE A 253 19.89 -18.54 40.53
N ASP A 254 20.47 -18.64 39.34
CA ASP A 254 21.83 -19.15 39.14
C ASP A 254 22.87 -18.31 39.87
N LYS A 255 22.72 -16.98 39.85
CA LYS A 255 23.58 -16.06 40.60
C LYS A 255 23.48 -16.27 42.11
N GLN A 256 22.26 -16.43 42.64
CA GLN A 256 22.07 -16.71 44.07
C GLN A 256 22.67 -18.06 44.47
N VAL A 257 22.51 -19.09 43.63
CA VAL A 257 23.15 -20.39 43.84
C VAL A 257 24.67 -20.25 43.85
N GLU A 258 25.24 -19.47 42.94
CA GLU A 258 26.67 -19.18 42.90
C GLU A 258 27.16 -18.47 44.17
N GLU A 259 26.46 -17.43 44.63
CA GLU A 259 26.77 -16.69 45.86
C GLU A 259 26.67 -17.57 47.12
N LEU A 260 25.81 -18.60 47.10
CA LEU A 260 25.73 -19.59 48.18
C LEU A 260 26.89 -20.59 48.15
N GLN A 261 27.40 -20.94 46.97
CA GLN A 261 28.47 -21.93 46.81
C GLN A 261 29.88 -21.34 46.93
N TYR A 262 30.05 -20.06 46.58
CA TYR A 262 31.36 -19.44 46.46
C TYR A 262 31.41 -18.10 47.19
N ASP A 263 32.54 -17.83 47.83
CA ASP A 263 32.95 -16.46 48.14
C ASP A 263 33.59 -15.85 46.89
N ILE A 264 33.08 -14.70 46.47
CA ILE A 264 33.54 -13.99 45.27
C ILE A 264 34.46 -12.85 45.70
N ILE A 265 35.76 -12.99 45.42
CA ILE A 265 36.74 -11.92 45.66
C ILE A 265 36.90 -11.11 44.36
N PRO A 266 36.70 -9.77 44.39
CA PRO A 266 36.88 -8.93 43.21
C PRO A 266 38.33 -9.02 42.69
N GLY A 267 38.50 -9.22 41.38
CA GLY A 267 39.83 -9.18 40.76
C GLY A 267 40.39 -7.75 40.71
N PHE A 268 41.68 -7.59 40.99
CA PHE A 268 42.37 -6.30 40.84
C PHE A 268 42.89 -6.12 39.41
N GLY A 269 42.84 -4.89 38.88
CA GLY A 269 43.48 -4.53 37.61
C GLY A 269 42.85 -5.13 36.34
N GLY A 270 41.53 -5.33 36.30
CA GLY A 270 40.82 -5.87 35.14
C GLY A 270 40.82 -7.40 35.02
N GLN A 271 41.30 -8.11 36.06
CA GLN A 271 41.28 -9.56 36.14
C GLN A 271 39.89 -10.08 36.56
N ALA A 272 39.55 -11.30 36.13
CA ALA A 272 38.28 -11.94 36.48
C ALA A 272 38.18 -12.19 38.00
N PRO A 273 36.97 -12.14 38.60
CA PRO A 273 36.77 -12.42 40.02
C PRO A 273 37.24 -13.84 40.41
N ILE A 274 37.87 -13.97 41.58
CA ILE A 274 38.31 -15.25 42.13
C ILE A 274 37.13 -15.89 42.88
N ARG A 275 36.82 -17.15 42.56
CA ARG A 275 35.76 -17.94 43.20
C ARG A 275 36.38 -18.91 44.21
N ILE A 276 36.09 -18.75 45.50
CA ILE A 276 36.55 -19.65 46.56
C ILE A 276 35.36 -20.51 47.02
N PRO A 277 35.40 -21.85 46.87
CA PRO A 277 34.31 -22.71 47.34
C PRO A 277 34.12 -22.59 48.85
N LYS A 278 32.89 -22.37 49.30
CA LYS A 278 32.53 -22.38 50.73
C LYS A 278 32.55 -23.80 51.27
N LEU A 279 33.19 -24.00 52.42
CA LEU A 279 33.25 -25.31 53.08
C LEU A 279 31.85 -25.68 53.64
N ASN A 280 31.49 -26.97 53.53
CA ASN A 280 30.22 -27.54 54.02
C ASN A 280 28.93 -27.02 53.37
N VAL A 281 28.97 -26.46 52.16
CA VAL A 281 27.77 -26.11 51.40
C VAL A 281 27.37 -27.25 50.45
N SER A 282 26.14 -27.75 50.58
CA SER A 282 25.53 -28.71 49.65
C SER A 282 24.27 -28.09 49.03
N ILE A 283 24.20 -28.06 47.70
CA ILE A 283 23.06 -27.49 46.97
C ILE A 283 22.12 -28.60 46.53
N ASN A 284 20.84 -28.45 46.86
CA ASN A 284 19.78 -29.29 46.33
C ASN A 284 19.37 -28.81 44.93
N TRP A 285 20.00 -29.38 43.90
CA TRP A 285 19.74 -29.05 42.50
C TRP A 285 18.30 -29.34 42.06
N ASN A 286 17.61 -30.31 42.65
CA ASN A 286 16.20 -30.56 42.34
C ASN A 286 15.32 -29.37 42.73
N LYS A 287 15.63 -28.72 43.86
CA LYS A 287 14.93 -27.52 44.33
C LYS A 287 15.28 -26.29 43.49
N VAL A 288 16.52 -26.16 43.04
CA VAL A 288 16.94 -25.11 42.09
C VAL A 288 16.17 -25.24 40.77
N GLU A 289 16.09 -26.45 40.21
CA GLU A 289 15.32 -26.70 38.99
C GLU A 289 13.81 -26.51 39.20
N GLU A 290 13.28 -26.83 40.39
CA GLU A 290 11.90 -26.50 40.73
C GLU A 290 11.65 -24.98 40.79
N MET A 291 12.56 -24.22 41.40
CA MET A 291 12.51 -22.76 41.42
C MET A 291 12.56 -22.20 40.00
N LYS A 292 13.44 -22.71 39.14
CA LYS A 292 13.50 -22.30 37.73
C LYS A 292 12.21 -22.65 36.98
N ARG A 293 11.61 -23.82 37.22
CA ARG A 293 10.31 -24.18 36.62
C ARG A 293 9.19 -23.24 37.06
N LYS A 294 9.20 -22.81 38.33
CA LYS A 294 8.23 -21.89 38.93
C LYS A 294 8.67 -20.42 38.93
N ALA A 295 9.69 -20.08 38.13
CA ALA A 295 10.32 -18.76 38.13
C ALA A 295 9.36 -17.63 37.77
N LEU A 296 8.30 -17.95 37.01
CA LEU A 296 7.21 -17.04 36.71
C LEU A 296 5.89 -17.59 37.26
N ALA A 297 5.00 -16.67 37.62
CA ALA A 297 3.60 -16.99 37.92
C ALA A 297 2.86 -17.33 36.63
N TRP A 298 3.06 -18.56 36.13
CA TRP A 298 2.56 -19.01 34.81
C TRP A 298 1.05 -18.87 34.62
N ASP A 299 0.25 -18.94 35.68
CA ASP A 299 -1.20 -18.67 35.60
C ASP A 299 -1.48 -17.20 35.22
N LYS A 300 -0.76 -16.25 35.80
CA LYS A 300 -0.85 -14.82 35.44
C LYS A 300 -0.33 -14.56 34.02
N VAL A 301 0.71 -15.29 33.60
CA VAL A 301 1.25 -15.22 32.23
C VAL A 301 0.19 -15.68 31.23
N VAL A 302 -0.51 -16.78 31.51
CA VAL A 302 -1.61 -17.28 30.67
C VAL A 302 -2.74 -16.26 30.59
N ASP A 303 -3.13 -15.63 31.69
CA ASP A 303 -4.15 -14.59 31.69
C ASP A 303 -3.73 -13.35 30.89
N LEU A 304 -2.47 -12.91 31.02
CA LEU A 304 -1.91 -11.82 30.22
C LEU A 304 -1.96 -12.15 28.72
N ILE A 305 -1.57 -13.36 28.33
CA ILE A 305 -1.63 -13.82 26.95
C ILE A 305 -3.06 -13.81 26.43
N LYS A 306 -4.03 -14.29 27.20
CA LYS A 306 -5.46 -14.30 26.80
C LYS A 306 -6.01 -12.89 26.61
N GLN A 307 -5.54 -11.92 27.37
CA GLN A 307 -5.95 -10.52 27.21
C GLN A 307 -5.30 -9.85 26.00
N ALA A 308 -4.04 -10.18 25.70
CA ALA A 308 -3.26 -9.51 24.68
C ALA A 308 -3.32 -10.16 23.29
N ILE A 309 -3.41 -11.49 23.22
CA ILE A 309 -3.45 -12.27 21.98
C ILE A 309 -4.80 -12.98 21.91
N LEU A 310 -5.81 -12.32 21.36
CA LEU A 310 -7.15 -12.88 21.25
C LEU A 310 -7.22 -13.98 20.17
N PRO A 311 -8.12 -14.97 20.29
CA PRO A 311 -8.31 -16.01 19.27
C PRO A 311 -8.59 -15.47 17.86
N GLU A 312 -9.30 -14.34 17.75
CA GLU A 312 -9.57 -13.64 16.48
C GLU A 312 -8.31 -13.13 15.78
N TYR A 313 -7.23 -12.86 16.52
CA TYR A 313 -5.96 -12.40 15.95
C TYR A 313 -5.20 -13.53 15.25
N ILE A 314 -5.48 -14.80 15.58
CA ILE A 314 -4.81 -15.95 14.95
C ILE A 314 -5.10 -16.01 13.44
N GLY A 315 -6.31 -15.63 13.04
CA GLY A 315 -6.66 -15.52 11.62
C GLY A 315 -5.75 -14.55 10.88
N LYS A 316 -5.49 -13.38 11.48
CA LYS A 316 -4.59 -12.34 10.93
C LYS A 316 -3.13 -12.78 10.95
N ILE A 317 -2.68 -13.35 12.06
CA ILE A 317 -1.31 -13.88 12.22
C ILE A 317 -1.01 -14.95 11.15
N LYS A 318 -1.96 -15.86 10.89
CA LYS A 318 -1.82 -16.92 9.87
C LYS A 318 -1.70 -16.36 8.44
N GLN A 319 -2.30 -15.20 8.18
CA GLN A 319 -2.33 -14.57 6.85
C GLN A 319 -1.13 -13.66 6.57
N SER A 320 -0.25 -13.43 7.55
CA SER A 320 0.96 -12.62 7.36
C SER A 320 1.88 -13.25 6.30
N GLU A 321 2.47 -12.41 5.46
CA GLU A 321 3.46 -12.81 4.45
C GLU A 321 4.89 -12.82 5.03
N LYS A 322 5.08 -12.36 6.28
CA LYS A 322 6.41 -12.24 6.93
C LYS A 322 6.84 -13.56 7.56
N GLU A 323 7.32 -14.48 6.72
CA GLU A 323 7.72 -15.83 7.12
C GLU A 323 8.70 -15.86 8.31
N THR A 324 9.70 -14.98 8.32
CA THR A 324 10.68 -14.89 9.42
C THR A 324 10.03 -14.58 10.77
N LYS A 325 9.10 -13.63 10.81
CA LYS A 325 8.34 -13.28 12.03
C LYS A 325 7.37 -14.37 12.43
N ILE A 326 6.75 -15.05 11.47
CA ILE A 326 5.91 -16.22 11.76
C ILE A 326 6.73 -17.32 12.42
N ASN A 327 7.95 -17.59 11.93
CA ASN A 327 8.82 -18.60 12.51
C ASN A 327 9.30 -18.21 13.91
N GLU A 328 9.60 -16.92 14.14
CA GLU A 328 9.88 -16.38 15.47
C GLU A 328 8.68 -16.58 16.42
N TYR A 329 7.47 -16.20 15.99
CA TYR A 329 6.24 -16.44 16.74
C TYR A 329 6.08 -17.92 17.11
N LYS A 330 6.23 -18.84 16.15
CA LYS A 330 6.12 -20.29 16.38
C LYS A 330 7.14 -20.78 17.41
N SER A 331 8.39 -20.35 17.31
CA SER A 331 9.45 -20.70 18.25
C SER A 331 9.18 -20.19 19.66
N LEU A 332 8.68 -18.97 19.79
CA LEU A 332 8.32 -18.37 21.08
C LEU A 332 7.11 -19.07 21.73
N VAL A 333 6.11 -19.46 20.93
CA VAL A 333 4.98 -20.27 21.41
C VAL A 333 5.47 -21.65 21.85
N ASP A 334 6.38 -22.29 21.10
CA ASP A 334 6.94 -23.58 21.49
C ASP A 334 7.73 -23.51 22.80
N PHE A 335 8.50 -22.43 22.99
CA PHE A 335 9.14 -22.11 24.26
C PHE A 335 8.10 -21.99 25.38
N LEU A 336 7.04 -21.20 25.19
CA LEU A 336 5.97 -21.04 26.18
C LEU A 336 5.36 -22.40 26.54
N PHE A 337 4.98 -23.20 25.55
CA PHE A 337 4.39 -24.51 25.75
C PHE A 337 5.35 -25.50 26.43
N SER A 338 6.67 -25.33 26.32
CA SER A 338 7.62 -26.14 27.08
C SER A 338 7.54 -25.90 28.60
N LYS A 339 7.02 -24.74 29.03
CA LYS A 339 6.95 -24.34 30.44
C LYS A 339 5.57 -24.56 31.08
N LEU A 340 4.51 -24.53 30.28
CA LEU A 340 3.14 -24.67 30.76
C LEU A 340 2.75 -26.11 31.10
N ASN A 341 1.92 -26.26 32.13
CA ASN A 341 1.26 -27.53 32.46
C ASN A 341 0.07 -27.82 31.52
N TYR A 342 -0.52 -29.01 31.63
CA TYR A 342 -1.62 -29.44 30.73
C TYR A 342 -2.84 -28.50 30.76
N SER A 343 -3.27 -28.07 31.94
CA SER A 343 -4.42 -27.16 32.09
C SER A 343 -4.15 -25.80 31.44
N GLN A 344 -2.97 -25.24 31.70
CA GLN A 344 -2.53 -23.97 31.12
C GLN A 344 -2.41 -24.06 29.58
N LYS A 345 -1.84 -25.14 29.05
CA LYS A 345 -1.74 -25.39 27.60
C LYS A 345 -3.09 -25.35 26.91
N ASN A 346 -4.10 -25.99 27.51
CA ASN A 346 -5.44 -26.01 26.94
C ASN A 346 -6.08 -24.62 26.86
N GLN A 347 -5.75 -23.71 27.79
CA GLN A 347 -6.30 -22.34 27.77
C GLN A 347 -5.74 -21.49 26.62
N VAL A 348 -4.50 -21.71 26.19
CA VAL A 348 -3.83 -20.95 25.13
C VAL A 348 -3.56 -21.78 23.87
N ILE A 349 -4.29 -22.90 23.74
CA ILE A 349 -4.09 -23.88 22.66
C ILE A 349 -4.27 -23.28 21.27
N TYR A 350 -5.13 -22.25 21.16
CA TYR A 350 -5.41 -21.52 19.93
C TYR A 350 -4.18 -20.82 19.33
N LEU A 351 -3.13 -20.55 20.13
CA LEU A 351 -1.87 -20.03 19.63
C LEU A 351 -1.17 -21.02 18.67
N CYS A 352 -1.30 -22.32 18.91
CA CYS A 352 -0.64 -23.39 18.17
C CYS A 352 -1.35 -23.79 16.87
N TYR A 353 -1.78 -22.83 16.05
CA TYR A 353 -2.61 -23.10 14.86
C TYR A 353 -1.95 -23.99 13.80
N TRP A 354 -0.63 -24.18 13.84
CA TRP A 354 0.14 -25.01 12.91
C TRP A 354 0.33 -26.46 13.39
N LYS A 355 -0.08 -26.78 14.62
CA LYS A 355 0.03 -28.14 15.17
C LYS A 355 -1.34 -28.79 15.16
N SER A 356 -1.47 -29.97 14.53
CA SER A 356 -2.66 -30.80 14.67
C SER A 356 -2.65 -31.41 16.07
N ILE A 357 -3.49 -30.89 16.97
CA ILE A 357 -3.58 -31.45 18.32
C ILE A 357 -4.63 -32.55 18.27
N SER A 358 -4.16 -33.81 18.27
CA SER A 358 -5.00 -34.96 18.56
C SER A 358 -5.44 -34.85 20.01
N THR A 359 -6.56 -34.18 20.26
CA THR A 359 -7.34 -34.49 21.46
C THR A 359 -7.77 -35.94 21.27
N ASN A 360 -7.17 -36.88 21.99
CA ASN A 360 -7.83 -38.15 22.27
C ASN A 360 -8.82 -37.83 23.39
N PRO A 361 -10.14 -37.71 23.13
CA PRO A 361 -11.08 -37.84 24.22
C PRO A 361 -10.99 -39.30 24.66
N LEU A 362 -10.70 -39.54 25.94
CA LEU A 362 -11.04 -40.83 26.55
C LEU A 362 -12.51 -41.10 26.20
N SER A 363 -12.74 -42.16 25.45
CA SER A 363 -14.06 -42.65 25.09
C SER A 363 -14.80 -42.95 26.39
N ARG A 364 -15.74 -42.08 26.77
CA ARG A 364 -16.78 -42.43 27.74
C ARG A 364 -18.06 -42.74 26.97
N PRO A 365 -18.80 -43.81 27.32
CA PRO A 365 -19.89 -44.32 26.50
C PRO A 365 -21.03 -43.31 26.41
N ILE A 366 -21.63 -43.29 25.23
CA ILE A 366 -22.83 -42.56 24.84
C ILE A 366 -24.00 -42.96 25.77
N SER A 367 -24.64 -41.96 26.36
CA SER A 367 -26.04 -42.05 26.79
C SER A 367 -26.80 -40.84 26.21
N THR A 368 -27.85 -41.16 25.46
CA THR A 368 -28.70 -40.31 24.61
C THR A 368 -29.57 -39.29 25.39
N PRO A 369 -30.17 -38.29 24.68
CA PRO A 369 -30.47 -36.96 25.22
C PRO A 369 -31.93 -36.74 25.66
N ARG A 370 -32.17 -35.68 26.45
CA ARG A 370 -33.49 -35.02 26.59
C ARG A 370 -33.34 -33.48 26.66
N PRO A 371 -34.33 -32.70 26.16
CA PRO A 371 -34.10 -31.34 25.66
C PRO A 371 -34.64 -30.20 26.55
N ASN A 372 -34.31 -28.97 26.11
CA ASN A 372 -34.80 -27.64 26.48
C ASN A 372 -34.16 -27.04 27.75
N SER A 373 -33.83 -25.75 27.84
CA SER A 373 -34.46 -24.56 27.24
C SER A 373 -33.48 -23.38 27.12
N THR A 374 -33.78 -22.50 26.16
CA THR A 374 -33.29 -21.12 25.98
C THR A 374 -33.23 -20.29 27.26
N ASN A 375 -32.21 -19.42 27.35
CA ASN A 375 -32.42 -18.01 27.71
C ASN A 375 -31.26 -17.14 27.23
N THR A 376 -31.63 -16.13 26.45
CA THR A 376 -30.82 -15.03 25.94
C THR A 376 -30.64 -14.01 27.06
N THR A 377 -29.42 -13.51 27.27
CA THR A 377 -29.22 -12.24 27.97
C THR A 377 -28.07 -11.47 27.34
N SER A 378 -28.45 -10.34 26.76
CA SER A 378 -27.64 -9.26 26.21
C SER A 378 -26.77 -8.60 27.29
N GLY A 379 -25.48 -8.42 27.00
CA GLY A 379 -24.56 -7.61 27.80
C GLY A 379 -23.65 -6.78 26.89
N SER A 380 -23.86 -5.47 26.89
CA SER A 380 -23.06 -4.48 26.17
C SER A 380 -21.63 -4.42 26.68
N TYR A 381 -20.64 -4.55 25.79
CA TYR A 381 -19.24 -4.29 26.12
C TYR A 381 -18.77 -2.99 25.47
N GLN A 382 -18.56 -1.98 26.33
CA GLN A 382 -17.76 -0.80 26.02
C GLN A 382 -16.29 -1.21 25.89
N GLN A 383 -15.62 -0.69 24.87
CA GLN A 383 -14.17 -0.79 24.69
C GLN A 383 -13.42 0.08 25.69
N PRO A 384 -12.31 -0.40 26.29
CA PRO A 384 -11.30 0.48 26.86
C PRO A 384 -10.23 0.83 25.82
N GLN A 385 -9.90 2.12 25.76
CA GLN A 385 -8.76 2.70 25.05
C GLN A 385 -7.44 2.00 25.41
N LYS A 386 -6.62 1.75 24.38
CA LYS A 386 -5.20 1.37 24.48
C LYS A 386 -4.39 2.55 25.01
N LYS A 387 -3.77 2.39 26.19
CA LYS A 387 -2.40 2.83 26.57
C LYS A 387 -2.08 2.21 27.93
N TRP A 388 -1.30 1.12 27.93
CA TRP A 388 -0.74 0.56 29.18
C TRP A 388 0.74 0.23 29.02
N ALA A 389 1.14 -0.20 27.81
CA ALA A 389 2.53 -0.55 27.49
C ALA A 389 3.50 0.66 27.50
N GLU A 390 3.02 1.89 27.35
CA GLU A 390 3.87 3.10 27.36
C GLU A 390 4.12 3.68 28.76
N GLU A 391 3.35 3.27 29.78
CA GLU A 391 3.38 3.95 31.10
C GLU A 391 4.01 3.13 32.23
N ASN A 392 4.32 1.84 32.06
CA ASN A 392 4.75 1.01 33.20
C ASN A 392 5.79 -0.09 32.88
N PRO A 393 7.07 0.25 32.65
CA PRO A 393 8.16 -0.74 32.66
C PRO A 393 8.38 -1.37 34.06
N GLY A 394 7.97 -0.68 35.12
CA GLY A 394 8.15 -1.14 36.51
C GLY A 394 7.17 -2.23 36.98
N CYS A 395 6.03 -2.42 36.31
CA CYS A 395 4.98 -3.33 36.80
C CYS A 395 5.27 -4.82 36.46
N MET A 396 5.95 -5.10 35.35
CA MET A 396 6.45 -6.45 35.05
C MET A 396 7.55 -6.87 36.03
N ILE A 397 8.40 -5.93 36.45
CA ILE A 397 9.39 -6.15 37.51
C ILE A 397 8.69 -6.38 38.87
N ALA A 398 7.59 -5.68 39.17
CA ALA A 398 6.83 -5.89 40.40
C ALA A 398 6.13 -7.26 40.47
N ILE A 399 5.69 -7.83 39.34
CA ILE A 399 5.16 -9.20 39.28
C ILE A 399 6.29 -10.25 39.48
N VAL A 400 7.55 -9.87 39.21
CA VAL A 400 8.75 -10.74 39.29
C VAL A 400 9.46 -10.65 40.66
N ILE A 401 9.31 -9.58 41.43
CA ILE A 401 10.06 -9.38 42.69
C ILE A 401 9.35 -9.93 43.95
N GLY A 402 8.04 -10.16 43.91
CA GLY A 402 7.26 -10.55 45.11
C GLY A 402 7.59 -11.89 45.77
N ILE A 403 8.48 -12.71 45.19
CA ILE A 403 8.84 -14.04 45.74
C ILE A 403 10.29 -14.10 46.26
N ILE A 404 11.13 -13.09 45.99
CA ILE A 404 12.56 -13.17 46.35
C ILE A 404 12.81 -12.87 47.85
N ILE A 405 11.93 -12.12 48.52
CA ILE A 405 12.09 -11.80 49.96
C ILE A 405 11.65 -12.94 50.90
N PHE A 406 10.89 -13.93 50.40
CA PHE A 406 10.43 -15.07 51.22
C PHE A 406 11.43 -16.25 51.29
N LEU A 407 12.55 -16.17 50.55
CA LEU A 407 13.47 -17.31 50.36
C LEU A 407 14.66 -17.36 51.32
N ILE A 408 14.82 -16.38 52.22
CA ILE A 408 15.86 -16.40 53.27
C ILE A 408 15.55 -17.46 54.34
N SER A 409 14.30 -17.92 54.48
CA SER A 409 13.91 -18.89 55.52
C SER A 409 13.92 -20.36 55.08
N ILE A 410 14.21 -20.66 53.80
CA ILE A 410 13.98 -22.00 53.22
C ILE A 410 15.29 -22.69 52.77
N PHE A 411 16.43 -21.99 52.83
CA PHE A 411 17.75 -22.52 52.46
C PHE A 411 18.73 -22.67 53.63
N SER A 412 18.27 -22.51 54.86
CA SER A 412 19.01 -22.85 56.08
C SER A 412 18.27 -23.93 56.84
N SER A 413 18.42 -25.18 56.41
CA SER A 413 18.18 -26.40 57.21
C SER A 413 19.01 -27.53 56.63
#